data_AF-A0A8H5SVK6-F1
#
_entry.id   AF-A0A8H5SVK6-F1
#
_cell.length_a   1.000
_cell.length_b   1.000
_cell.length_c   1.000
_cell.angle_alpha   90.00
_cell.angle_beta   90.00
_cell.angle_gamma   90.00
#
_symmetry.space_group_name_H-M   'P 1'
#
loop_
_entity.id
_entity.type
_entity.pdbx_description
1 polymer ?
#
loop_
_entity_poly.entity_id
_entity_poly.type
_entity_poly.pdbx_seq_one_letter_code
_entity_poly.pdbx_strand_id
1 'polypeptide(L)'
;MNRHFNGAAHGLSLDILNYHGNVLRYKGGTKQWISFARIIQDELFVQRTLVIWHPGDLGVQELLDRLYFPVCLHIGSNTRHHEGGYVHSGLYTLPELVELSRGFKSCENSLGSCPICFTDYSITIRWESHQKQGWRTEVASYQQLGSCRSPYDWKWRLAAEQSTWNEPRCRTQKPGLVRQRWMCPDDLIQPAGKYVGKARRQPGSLLGSRRCPWRAWCRSEPECQEHYAAEENHPMPVDFFGRRLTWWYPAEG
;
A
#
# COMPACT_ATOMS: atom_id res chain seq x y z
N MET A 1 -10.75 -16.24 -1.04
CA MET A 1 -9.68 -16.92 -0.28
C MET A 1 -10.28 -18.01 0.60
N ASN A 2 -10.94 -19.00 -0.02
CA ASN A 2 -11.83 -19.92 0.69
C ASN A 2 -11.19 -21.28 0.88
N ARG A 3 -9.86 -21.43 0.73
CA ARG A 3 -9.20 -22.74 0.77
C ARG A 3 -9.48 -23.50 2.07
N HIS A 4 -9.61 -22.78 3.17
CA HIS A 4 -9.91 -23.33 4.49
C HIS A 4 -11.41 -23.65 4.68
N PHE A 5 -12.31 -23.08 3.86
CA PHE A 5 -13.76 -23.39 3.85
C PHE A 5 -14.15 -24.41 2.77
N ASN A 6 -13.50 -24.36 1.61
CA ASN A 6 -13.89 -25.03 0.37
C ASN A 6 -12.78 -25.96 -0.18
N GLY A 7 -11.68 -26.15 0.56
CA GLY A 7 -10.59 -27.06 0.20
C GLY A 7 -9.54 -26.48 -0.76
N ALA A 8 -8.49 -27.27 -1.03
CA ALA A 8 -7.26 -26.87 -1.73
C ALA A 8 -7.46 -26.18 -3.10
N ALA A 9 -8.58 -26.47 -3.78
CA ALA A 9 -8.91 -25.90 -5.08
C ALA A 9 -9.47 -24.46 -5.05
N HIS A 10 -9.78 -23.91 -3.86
CA HIS A 10 -10.63 -22.71 -3.73
C HIS A 10 -9.93 -21.49 -3.07
N GLY A 11 -8.64 -21.29 -3.35
CA GLY A 11 -7.92 -20.06 -3.00
C GLY A 11 -6.44 -20.08 -3.39
N LEU A 12 -5.81 -18.91 -3.45
CA LEU A 12 -4.35 -18.79 -3.66
C LEU A 12 -3.61 -19.54 -2.54
N SER A 13 -2.65 -20.40 -2.91
CA SER A 13 -1.76 -20.99 -1.92
C SER A 13 -0.90 -19.91 -1.29
N LEU A 14 -0.78 -19.90 0.04
CA LEU A 14 0.12 -18.97 0.72
C LEU A 14 1.57 -19.17 0.27
N ASP A 15 1.94 -20.39 -0.15
CA ASP A 15 3.28 -20.70 -0.68
C ASP A 15 3.62 -19.89 -1.94
N ILE A 16 2.62 -19.48 -2.73
CA ILE A 16 2.85 -18.62 -3.91
C ILE A 16 3.19 -17.19 -3.49
N LEU A 17 2.69 -16.76 -2.33
CA LEU A 17 2.93 -15.43 -1.75
C LEU A 17 4.18 -15.40 -0.86
N ASN A 18 4.62 -16.57 -0.39
CA ASN A 18 5.89 -16.74 0.30
C ASN A 18 7.01 -16.70 -0.74
N TYR A 19 7.93 -15.76 -0.58
CA TYR A 19 9.02 -15.57 -1.53
C TYR A 19 10.32 -15.41 -0.76
N HIS A 20 11.29 -16.24 -1.09
CA HIS A 20 12.67 -16.08 -0.63
C HIS A 20 13.52 -15.69 -1.83
N GLY A 21 13.66 -14.38 -2.03
CA GLY A 21 14.38 -13.85 -3.17
C GLY A 21 15.88 -14.09 -3.08
N ASN A 22 16.48 -14.27 -4.25
CA ASN A 22 17.92 -14.29 -4.40
C ASN A 22 18.50 -12.91 -4.03
N VAL A 23 19.74 -12.92 -3.55
CA VAL A 23 20.50 -11.67 -3.36
C VAL A 23 20.88 -11.14 -4.75
N LEU A 24 20.28 -10.02 -5.13
CA LEU A 24 20.58 -9.33 -6.38
C LEU A 24 21.74 -8.36 -6.16
N ARG A 25 22.79 -8.52 -6.97
CA ARG A 25 23.92 -7.58 -7.01
C ARG A 25 23.63 -6.50 -8.05
N TYR A 26 23.96 -5.25 -7.72
CA TYR A 26 23.94 -4.13 -8.66
C TYR A 26 25.24 -3.33 -8.53
N LYS A 27 25.47 -2.39 -9.46
CA LYS A 27 26.65 -1.52 -9.41
C LYS A 27 26.60 -0.68 -8.12
N GLY A 28 27.40 -1.06 -7.14
CA GLY A 28 27.44 -0.39 -5.84
C GLY A 28 26.54 -0.97 -4.75
N GLY A 29 26.20 -2.27 -4.78
CA GLY A 29 25.57 -2.89 -3.62
C GLY A 29 24.82 -4.19 -3.88
N THR A 30 24.03 -4.59 -2.89
CA THR A 30 23.17 -5.77 -2.94
C THR A 30 21.79 -5.45 -2.42
N LYS A 31 20.76 -6.10 -2.99
CA LYS A 31 19.39 -6.06 -2.47
C LYS A 31 18.80 -7.47 -2.40
N GLN A 32 17.98 -7.73 -1.40
CA GLN A 32 17.25 -8.98 -1.25
C GLN A 32 15.83 -8.69 -0.79
N TRP A 33 14.85 -9.37 -1.41
CA TRP A 33 13.46 -9.34 -1.01
C TRP A 33 13.06 -10.68 -0.42
N ILE A 34 12.31 -10.62 0.68
CA ILE A 34 11.69 -11.79 1.31
C ILE A 34 10.23 -11.42 1.58
N SER A 35 9.30 -12.34 1.36
CA SER A 35 7.91 -12.16 1.78
C SER A 35 7.34 -13.39 2.44
N PHE A 36 6.45 -13.14 3.39
CA PHE A 36 5.67 -14.15 4.06
C PHE A 36 4.20 -13.75 4.04
N ALA A 37 3.32 -14.71 3.84
CA ALA A 37 1.89 -14.53 3.84
C ALA A 37 1.23 -15.43 4.89
N ARG A 38 0.15 -14.92 5.49
CA ARG A 38 -0.63 -15.68 6.46
C ARG A 38 -2.07 -15.17 6.55
N ILE A 39 -2.95 -16.00 7.08
CA ILE A 39 -4.35 -15.64 7.35
C ILE A 39 -4.53 -15.38 8.83
N ILE A 40 -5.12 -14.24 9.18
CA ILE A 40 -5.50 -13.88 10.56
C ILE A 40 -6.95 -13.46 10.52
N GLN A 41 -7.82 -14.11 11.30
CA GLN A 41 -9.25 -13.76 11.36
C GLN A 41 -9.91 -13.66 9.95
N ASP A 42 -9.67 -14.64 9.08
CA ASP A 42 -10.17 -14.68 7.68
C ASP A 42 -9.68 -13.54 6.76
N GLU A 43 -8.61 -12.83 7.14
CA GLU A 43 -7.99 -11.81 6.31
C GLU A 43 -6.55 -12.18 5.95
N LEU A 44 -6.14 -11.89 4.71
CA LEU A 44 -4.75 -12.08 4.26
C LEU A 44 -3.90 -10.94 4.76
N PHE A 45 -2.80 -11.32 5.38
CA PHE A 45 -1.70 -10.45 5.68
C PHE A 45 -0.46 -10.88 4.89
N VAL A 46 0.32 -9.90 4.45
CA VAL A 46 1.60 -10.10 3.79
C VAL A 46 2.64 -9.23 4.47
N GLN A 47 3.74 -9.84 4.87
CA GLN A 47 4.93 -9.16 5.32
C GLN A 47 5.99 -9.23 4.22
N ARG A 48 6.63 -8.12 3.89
CA ARG A 48 7.76 -8.07 2.94
C ARG A 48 8.95 -7.40 3.59
N THR A 49 10.11 -8.04 3.58
CA THR A 49 11.38 -7.46 3.98
C THR A 49 12.23 -7.18 2.75
N LEU A 50 12.70 -5.94 2.64
CA LEU A 50 13.79 -5.55 1.76
C LEU A 50 15.03 -5.32 2.60
N VAL A 51 16.11 -6.01 2.26
CA VAL A 51 17.45 -5.72 2.79
C VAL A 51 18.30 -5.15 1.65
N ILE A 52 18.80 -3.94 1.85
CA ILE A 52 19.76 -3.28 0.96
C ILE A 52 21.06 -3.12 1.72
N TRP A 53 22.17 -3.43 1.06
CA TRP A 53 23.49 -3.01 1.50
C TRP A 53 24.13 -2.18 0.40
N HIS A 54 24.74 -1.07 0.78
CA HIS A 54 25.52 -0.24 -0.13
C HIS A 54 26.83 0.24 0.51
N PRO A 55 27.91 0.38 -0.28
CA PRO A 55 29.15 1.01 0.13
C PRO A 55 28.94 2.43 0.67
N GLY A 56 29.81 2.83 1.60
CA GLY A 56 29.75 4.16 2.23
C GLY A 56 30.34 5.31 1.41
N ASP A 57 31.11 5.00 0.37
CA ASP A 57 31.70 5.96 -0.57
C ASP A 57 30.68 6.44 -1.63
N LEU A 58 29.57 5.72 -1.81
CA LEU A 58 28.49 6.13 -2.69
C LEU A 58 27.62 7.20 -2.02
N GLY A 59 27.35 8.27 -2.78
CA GLY A 59 26.47 9.35 -2.34
C GLY A 59 25.06 8.84 -2.06
N VAL A 60 24.45 9.33 -0.98
CA VAL A 60 23.06 9.03 -0.59
C VAL A 60 22.07 9.26 -1.73
N GLN A 61 22.26 10.36 -2.45
CA GLN A 61 21.41 10.74 -3.57
C GLN A 61 21.43 9.67 -4.67
N GLU A 62 22.62 9.15 -4.99
CA GLU A 62 22.78 8.08 -5.97
C GLU A 62 22.09 6.79 -5.54
N LEU A 63 22.01 6.50 -4.23
CA LEU A 63 21.22 5.38 -3.73
C LEU A 63 19.72 5.61 -3.91
N LEU A 64 19.20 6.77 -3.49
CA LEU A 64 17.76 7.08 -3.55
C LEU A 64 17.26 7.19 -4.98
N ASP A 65 18.10 7.65 -5.91
CA ASP A 65 17.76 7.75 -7.33
C ASP A 65 17.78 6.38 -8.01
N ARG A 66 18.68 5.47 -7.59
CA ARG A 66 18.79 4.12 -8.17
C ARG A 66 17.85 3.09 -7.56
N LEU A 67 17.51 3.23 -6.28
CA LEU A 67 16.74 2.25 -5.54
C LEU A 67 15.38 2.82 -5.17
N TYR A 68 14.47 2.78 -6.15
CA TYR A 68 13.06 2.84 -5.84
C TYR A 68 12.63 1.53 -5.17
N PHE A 69 12.17 1.61 -3.93
CA PHE A 69 11.51 0.51 -3.25
C PHE A 69 10.21 0.99 -2.60
N PRO A 70 9.06 0.49 -3.07
CA PRO A 70 7.78 0.83 -2.47
C PRO A 70 7.55 0.02 -1.19
N VAL A 71 7.20 0.70 -0.10
CA VAL A 71 6.56 0.07 1.07
C VAL A 71 5.12 -0.32 0.72
N CYS A 72 4.45 0.57 -0.02
CA CYS A 72 3.17 0.36 -0.71
C CYS A 72 3.10 1.35 -1.89
N LEU A 73 2.04 1.33 -2.69
CA LEU A 73 1.87 2.30 -3.78
C LEU A 73 1.83 3.76 -3.31
N HIS A 74 1.55 4.00 -2.02
CA HIS A 74 1.46 5.33 -1.44
C HIS A 74 2.73 5.79 -0.73
N ILE A 75 3.63 4.86 -0.35
CA ILE A 75 4.87 5.16 0.39
C ILE A 75 6.04 4.56 -0.37
N GLY A 76 6.95 5.41 -0.85
CA GLY A 76 8.18 5.01 -1.53
C GLY A 76 9.44 5.54 -0.86
N SER A 77 10.58 5.00 -1.29
CA SER A 77 11.90 5.48 -0.89
C SER A 77 12.23 6.88 -1.44
N ASN A 78 11.65 7.23 -2.59
CA ASN A 78 11.85 8.51 -3.25
C ASN A 78 10.53 8.99 -3.86
N THR A 79 10.30 10.31 -3.84
CA THR A 79 9.18 11.00 -4.51
C THR A 79 9.59 11.70 -5.79
N ARG A 80 10.89 11.87 -6.03
CA ARG A 80 11.43 12.47 -7.26
C ARG A 80 11.45 11.43 -8.36
N HIS A 81 10.62 11.65 -9.37
CA HIS A 81 10.61 10.87 -10.61
C HIS A 81 11.74 11.31 -11.53
N HIS A 82 12.33 10.31 -12.20
CA HIS A 82 12.93 10.50 -13.51
C HIS A 82 11.81 10.69 -14.55
N GLU A 83 11.97 11.69 -15.40
CA GLU A 83 11.14 12.03 -16.55
C GLU A 83 11.09 10.84 -17.53
N GLY A 84 10.07 9.96 -17.40
CA GLY A 84 9.97 8.74 -18.21
C GLY A 84 8.55 8.21 -18.47
N GLY A 85 7.52 9.00 -18.19
CA GLY A 85 6.15 8.74 -18.67
C GLY A 85 5.27 7.79 -17.86
N TYR A 86 5.78 6.99 -16.93
CA TYR A 86 4.95 6.16 -16.04
C TYR A 86 4.96 6.69 -14.59
N VAL A 87 3.90 7.41 -14.23
CA VAL A 87 3.73 8.07 -12.92
C VAL A 87 3.42 7.03 -11.82
N HIS A 88 4.45 6.39 -11.28
CA HIS A 88 4.34 5.62 -10.03
C HIS A 88 4.81 6.50 -8.87
N SER A 89 4.14 7.63 -8.65
CA SER A 89 4.47 8.55 -7.56
C SER A 89 3.90 8.01 -6.25
N GLY A 90 4.77 7.52 -5.37
CA GLY A 90 4.39 7.39 -3.96
C GLY A 90 3.94 8.76 -3.46
N LEU A 91 2.76 8.85 -2.87
CA LEU A 91 2.24 10.11 -2.32
C LEU A 91 3.08 10.63 -1.15
N TYR A 92 3.79 9.72 -0.47
CA TYR A 92 4.63 10.00 0.68
C TYR A 92 6.02 9.38 0.51
N THR A 93 7.05 10.10 0.95
CA THR A 93 8.40 9.56 1.13
C THR A 93 8.52 8.97 2.53
N LEU A 94 9.37 7.95 2.71
CA LEU A 94 9.84 7.51 4.02
C LEU A 94 10.52 8.68 4.76
N PRO A 95 10.00 9.15 5.91
CA PRO A 95 10.58 10.27 6.66
C PRO A 95 12.04 10.04 7.03
N GLU A 96 12.40 8.78 7.34
CA GLU A 96 13.76 8.36 7.67
C GLU A 96 14.73 8.53 6.49
N LEU A 97 14.20 8.59 5.27
CA LEU A 97 14.98 8.81 4.05
C LEU A 97 15.01 10.30 3.61
N VAL A 98 14.05 11.12 4.05
CA VAL A 98 13.99 12.56 3.70
C VAL A 98 15.13 13.34 4.39
N GLU A 99 15.46 12.97 5.63
CA GLU A 99 16.59 13.57 6.37
C GLU A 99 17.95 13.27 5.68
N LEU A 100 18.00 12.31 4.76
CA LEU A 100 19.25 11.86 4.16
C LEU A 100 19.89 12.84 3.16
N SER A 101 19.15 13.86 2.72
CA SER A 101 19.72 14.97 1.93
C SER A 101 20.86 15.70 2.66
N ARG A 102 20.98 15.50 3.98
CA ARG A 102 22.06 16.03 4.83
C ARG A 102 23.09 14.98 5.27
N GLY A 103 22.95 13.72 4.82
CA GLY A 103 23.78 12.58 5.19
C GLY A 103 22.99 11.41 5.77
N PHE A 104 23.50 10.18 5.67
CA PHE A 104 22.85 9.02 6.27
C PHE A 104 22.81 9.13 7.79
N LYS A 105 21.60 9.11 8.34
CA LYS A 105 21.36 9.01 9.77
C LYS A 105 20.96 7.59 10.09
N SER A 106 21.66 6.98 11.04
CA SER A 106 21.25 5.68 11.55
C SER A 106 19.90 5.80 12.25
N CYS A 107 19.03 4.84 12.01
CA CYS A 107 17.80 4.67 12.76
C CYS A 107 17.62 3.19 13.07
N GLU A 108 17.06 2.90 14.24
CA GLU A 108 16.82 1.53 14.68
C GLU A 108 15.33 1.34 14.89
N ASN A 109 14.75 0.41 14.14
CA ASN A 109 13.35 0.01 14.23
C ASN A 109 12.38 1.21 14.22
N SER A 110 12.63 2.21 13.37
CA SER A 110 11.68 3.32 13.20
C SER A 110 10.39 2.78 12.60
N LEU A 111 9.26 3.21 13.16
CA LEU A 111 7.94 2.64 12.87
C LEU A 111 7.05 3.67 12.20
N GLY A 112 6.51 3.33 11.05
CA GLY A 112 5.58 4.17 10.33
C GLY A 112 4.38 3.43 9.76
N SER A 113 3.39 4.21 9.32
CA SER A 113 2.12 3.73 8.79
C SER A 113 1.69 4.54 7.60
N CYS A 114 1.11 3.88 6.61
CA CYS A 114 0.40 4.54 5.52
C CYS A 114 -0.91 5.16 6.02
N PRO A 115 -1.17 6.45 5.76
CA PRO A 115 -2.43 7.05 6.16
C PRO A 115 -3.59 6.63 5.24
N ILE A 116 -3.31 6.05 4.06
CA ILE A 116 -4.31 5.69 3.05
C ILE A 116 -4.65 4.20 3.14
N CYS A 117 -3.68 3.32 2.94
CA CYS A 117 -3.90 1.87 2.89
C CYS A 117 -3.48 1.16 4.18
N PHE A 118 -3.85 -0.12 4.30
CA PHE A 118 -3.55 -1.01 5.43
C PHE A 118 -2.12 -1.53 5.39
N THR A 119 -1.16 -0.60 5.33
CA THR A 119 0.27 -0.90 5.39
C THR A 119 0.93 -0.21 6.58
N ASP A 120 1.57 -0.99 7.43
CA ASP A 120 2.57 -0.54 8.40
C ASP A 120 3.96 -0.90 7.93
N TYR A 121 4.99 -0.25 8.45
CA TYR A 121 6.37 -0.63 8.22
C TYR A 121 7.25 -0.43 9.45
N SER A 122 8.39 -1.11 9.43
CA SER A 122 9.56 -0.82 10.26
C SER A 122 10.77 -0.64 9.36
N ILE A 123 11.61 0.34 9.67
CA ILE A 123 12.86 0.60 8.96
C ILE A 123 14.02 0.69 9.94
N THR A 124 15.12 0.05 9.58
CA THR A 124 16.40 0.12 10.28
C THR A 124 17.47 0.50 9.27
N ILE A 125 18.22 1.55 9.58
CA ILE A 125 19.36 2.03 8.79
C ILE A 125 20.56 2.03 9.73
N ARG A 126 21.60 1.27 9.38
CA ARG A 126 22.80 1.16 10.22
C ARG A 126 24.06 1.11 9.38
N TRP A 127 25.15 1.62 9.94
CA TRP A 127 26.49 1.44 9.39
C TRP A 127 27.02 0.05 9.79
N GLU A 128 27.57 -0.68 8.82
CA GLU A 128 28.26 -1.95 9.04
C GLU A 128 29.77 -1.77 8.80
N SER A 129 30.58 -2.03 9.83
CA SER A 129 32.04 -1.84 9.81
C SER A 129 32.84 -3.14 9.63
N HIS A 130 32.24 -4.29 9.94
CA HIS A 130 33.00 -5.53 10.20
C HIS A 130 33.47 -6.31 8.96
N GLN A 131 33.00 -5.99 7.74
CA GLN A 131 33.43 -6.71 6.52
C GLN A 131 33.46 -5.84 5.27
N LYS A 132 32.53 -4.88 5.14
CA LYS A 132 32.50 -3.88 4.09
C LYS A 132 31.92 -2.61 4.67
N GLN A 133 32.71 -1.55 4.70
CA GLN A 133 32.28 -0.24 5.19
C GLN A 133 31.13 0.26 4.32
N GLY A 134 29.94 0.34 4.91
CA GLY A 134 28.75 0.68 4.18
C GLY A 134 27.52 0.73 5.06
N TRP A 135 26.42 1.08 4.44
CA TRP A 135 25.13 1.21 5.08
C TRP A 135 24.27 0.00 4.71
N ARG A 136 23.59 -0.51 5.72
CA ARG A 136 22.53 -1.50 5.56
C ARG A 136 21.20 -0.87 5.91
N THR A 137 20.27 -0.95 4.97
CA THR A 137 18.89 -0.51 5.12
C THR A 137 17.99 -1.73 5.06
N GLU A 138 17.24 -1.96 6.14
CA GLU A 138 16.25 -3.01 6.23
C GLU A 138 14.87 -2.38 6.37
N VAL A 139 13.96 -2.72 5.46
CA VAL A 139 12.58 -2.24 5.47
C VAL A 139 11.65 -3.43 5.48
N ALA A 140 10.90 -3.60 6.56
CA ALA A 140 9.83 -4.58 6.64
C ALA A 140 8.48 -3.86 6.52
N SER A 141 7.69 -4.18 5.50
CA SER A 141 6.30 -3.74 5.38
C SER A 141 5.35 -4.86 5.79
N TYR A 142 4.21 -4.47 6.36
CA TYR A 142 3.15 -5.35 6.85
C TYR A 142 1.85 -4.86 6.25
N GLN A 143 1.22 -5.68 5.42
CA GLN A 143 0.04 -5.32 4.65
C GLN A 143 -1.14 -6.21 5.05
N GLN A 144 -2.31 -5.62 5.27
CA GLN A 144 -3.57 -6.33 5.41
C GLN A 144 -4.37 -6.11 4.12
N LEU A 145 -4.64 -7.20 3.40
CA LEU A 145 -5.25 -7.19 2.07
C LEU A 145 -6.75 -7.52 2.09
N GLY A 146 -7.32 -7.62 3.29
CA GLY A 146 -8.71 -7.98 3.50
C GLY A 146 -8.96 -9.47 3.27
N SER A 147 -10.21 -9.80 2.98
CA SER A 147 -10.66 -11.20 2.82
C SER A 147 -10.27 -11.82 1.48
N CYS A 148 -9.83 -10.99 0.51
CA CYS A 148 -9.62 -11.33 -0.91
C CYS A 148 -10.67 -12.32 -1.45
N ARG A 149 -11.94 -12.08 -1.08
CA ARG A 149 -13.11 -12.81 -1.58
C ARG A 149 -13.74 -12.11 -2.79
N SER A 150 -13.43 -10.83 -2.97
CA SER A 150 -13.94 -10.00 -4.06
C SER A 150 -12.85 -9.02 -4.50
N PRO A 151 -12.70 -8.78 -5.82
CA PRO A 151 -11.85 -7.67 -6.30
C PRO A 151 -12.37 -6.31 -5.83
N TYR A 152 -13.63 -6.24 -5.37
CA TYR A 152 -14.25 -5.05 -4.78
C TYR A 152 -13.99 -4.90 -3.28
N ASP A 153 -13.21 -5.80 -2.65
CA ASP A 153 -12.75 -5.58 -1.27
C ASP A 153 -11.95 -4.28 -1.23
N TRP A 154 -12.50 -3.28 -0.52
CA TRP A 154 -11.97 -1.93 -0.51
C TRP A 154 -10.55 -1.87 0.10
N LYS A 155 -10.18 -2.81 0.98
CA LYS A 155 -8.81 -2.89 1.53
C LYS A 155 -7.81 -3.29 0.44
N TRP A 156 -8.19 -4.25 -0.41
CA TRP A 156 -7.41 -4.66 -1.57
C TRP A 156 -7.26 -3.51 -2.57
N ARG A 157 -8.36 -2.82 -2.90
CA ARG A 157 -8.32 -1.66 -3.80
C ARG A 157 -7.43 -0.53 -3.29
N LEU A 158 -7.50 -0.22 -1.99
CA LEU A 158 -6.57 0.73 -1.37
C LEU A 158 -5.10 0.27 -1.44
N ALA A 159 -4.80 -1.02 -1.57
CA ALA A 159 -3.43 -1.48 -1.72
C ALA A 159 -2.96 -1.45 -3.19
N ALA A 160 -3.89 -1.61 -4.15
CA ALA A 160 -3.62 -1.79 -5.57
C ALA A 160 -3.82 -0.51 -6.41
N GLU A 161 -4.54 0.48 -5.90
CA GLU A 161 -4.79 1.76 -6.56
C GLU A 161 -4.08 2.89 -5.80
N GLN A 162 -3.56 3.88 -6.52
CA GLN A 162 -3.09 5.15 -5.93
C GLN A 162 -4.25 6.03 -5.42
N SER A 163 -5.49 5.58 -5.60
CA SER A 163 -6.66 6.42 -5.38
C SER A 163 -7.12 6.46 -3.92
N THR A 164 -7.52 7.66 -3.50
CA THR A 164 -8.14 7.96 -2.21
C THR A 164 -9.67 7.95 -2.28
N TRP A 165 -10.28 7.26 -3.24
CA TRP A 165 -11.75 7.20 -3.37
C TRP A 165 -12.41 6.58 -2.14
N ASN A 166 -11.76 5.59 -1.53
CA ASN A 166 -12.23 4.91 -0.32
C ASN A 166 -11.82 5.66 0.95
N GLU A 167 -12.46 5.31 2.07
CA GLU A 167 -12.13 5.90 3.36
C GLU A 167 -10.68 5.59 3.74
N PRO A 168 -9.81 6.61 3.94
CA PRO A 168 -8.42 6.37 4.24
C PRO A 168 -8.29 5.69 5.60
N ARG A 169 -7.36 4.74 5.70
CA ARG A 169 -7.08 4.00 6.94
C ARG A 169 -6.95 4.90 8.16
N CYS A 170 -6.33 6.07 8.02
CA CYS A 170 -6.04 6.95 9.16
C CYS A 170 -7.29 7.41 9.95
N ARG A 171 -8.49 7.20 9.40
CA ARG A 171 -9.76 7.50 10.07
C ARG A 171 -10.42 6.30 10.72
N THR A 172 -10.08 5.08 10.29
CA THR A 172 -10.69 3.84 10.77
C THR A 172 -9.77 3.05 11.71
N GLN A 173 -8.45 3.30 11.68
CA GLN A 173 -7.48 2.57 12.48
C GLN A 173 -6.38 3.47 13.06
N LYS A 174 -5.75 2.98 14.12
CA LYS A 174 -4.53 3.56 14.68
C LYS A 174 -3.30 3.11 13.87
N PRO A 175 -2.24 3.94 13.78
CA PRO A 175 -0.99 3.53 13.16
C PRO A 175 -0.38 2.36 13.93
N GLY A 176 0.25 1.42 13.22
CA GLY A 176 0.88 0.23 13.82
C GLY A 176 -0.04 -0.97 14.05
N LEU A 177 -1.36 -0.84 13.84
CA LEU A 177 -2.32 -1.92 14.09
C LEU A 177 -2.14 -3.15 13.18
N VAL A 178 -1.76 -2.95 11.91
CA VAL A 178 -1.52 -4.06 10.98
C VAL A 178 -0.27 -4.83 11.40
N ARG A 179 0.80 -4.13 11.77
CA ARG A 179 2.02 -4.75 12.31
C ARG A 179 1.74 -5.44 13.65
N GLN A 180 0.96 -4.83 14.53
CA GLN A 180 0.58 -5.42 15.82
C GLN A 180 -0.10 -6.77 15.61
N ARG A 181 -1.15 -6.82 14.79
CA ARG A 181 -1.86 -8.06 14.44
C ARG A 181 -0.93 -9.07 13.79
N TRP A 182 0.04 -8.60 12.98
CA TRP A 182 1.10 -9.46 12.46
C TRP A 182 2.02 -10.02 13.55
N MET A 183 2.41 -9.27 14.56
CA MET A 183 3.36 -9.78 15.56
C MET A 183 2.67 -10.60 16.66
N CYS A 184 1.46 -10.19 17.06
CA CYS A 184 0.70 -10.77 18.14
C CYS A 184 -0.79 -10.81 17.75
N PRO A 185 -1.28 -11.91 17.17
CA PRO A 185 -2.68 -12.07 16.79
C PRO A 185 -3.65 -11.94 17.97
N ASP A 186 -3.17 -12.19 19.20
CA ASP A 186 -3.97 -12.17 20.43
C ASP A 186 -4.03 -10.77 21.10
N ASP A 187 -3.60 -9.72 20.38
CA ASP A 187 -3.72 -8.31 20.78
C ASP A 187 -3.03 -7.90 22.10
N LEU A 188 -2.06 -8.69 22.59
CA LEU A 188 -1.36 -8.42 23.86
C LEU A 188 -0.37 -7.23 23.81
N ILE A 189 -0.03 -6.75 22.61
CA ILE A 189 0.92 -5.65 22.38
C ILE A 189 0.14 -4.43 21.87
N GLN A 190 0.40 -3.23 22.39
CA GLN A 190 -0.25 -2.02 21.87
C GLN A 190 0.29 -1.62 20.48
N PRO A 191 -0.55 -1.07 19.58
CA PRO A 191 -0.10 -0.59 18.28
C PRO A 191 0.83 0.61 18.46
N ALA A 192 2.02 0.54 17.86
CA ALA A 192 3.01 1.60 17.90
C ALA A 192 3.43 2.07 16.49
N GLY A 193 3.66 3.37 16.34
CA GLY A 193 4.10 3.99 15.08
C GLY A 193 3.45 5.34 14.86
N LYS A 194 3.78 5.98 13.74
CA LYS A 194 3.20 7.26 13.32
C LYS A 194 2.78 7.19 11.85
N TYR A 195 1.73 7.92 11.48
CA TYR A 195 1.43 8.10 10.07
C TYR A 195 2.53 8.96 9.41
N VAL A 196 2.98 8.58 8.21
CA VAL A 196 4.00 9.32 7.45
C VAL A 196 3.49 10.66 6.89
N GLY A 197 2.21 10.96 7.09
CA GLY A 197 1.57 12.19 6.65
C GLY A 197 0.08 12.20 6.98
N LYS A 198 -0.63 13.20 6.45
CA LYS A 198 -2.09 13.30 6.54
C LYS A 198 -2.72 12.88 5.22
N ALA A 199 -3.69 11.97 5.23
CA ALA A 199 -4.50 11.69 4.05
C ALA A 199 -5.34 12.93 3.72
N ARG A 200 -5.18 13.46 2.50
CA ARG A 200 -6.03 14.54 2.00
C ARG A 200 -7.33 13.94 1.47
N ARG A 201 -8.43 14.61 1.74
CA ARG A 201 -9.74 14.25 1.18
C ARG A 201 -9.79 14.78 -0.25
N GLN A 202 -10.03 13.92 -1.24
CA GLN A 202 -10.36 14.44 -2.55
C GLN A 202 -11.77 15.07 -2.50
N PRO A 203 -11.96 16.30 -3.00
CA PRO A 203 -13.29 16.88 -3.15
C PRO A 203 -14.20 15.92 -3.92
N GLY A 204 -15.30 15.49 -3.31
CA GLY A 204 -16.21 14.51 -3.90
C GLY A 204 -15.98 13.04 -3.50
N SER A 205 -15.01 12.74 -2.62
CA SER A 205 -14.93 11.43 -1.95
C SER A 205 -16.15 11.27 -1.03
N LEU A 206 -17.18 10.58 -1.51
CA LEU A 206 -18.40 10.35 -0.76
C LEU A 206 -18.11 9.30 0.31
N LEU A 207 -17.97 9.77 1.55
CA LEU A 207 -17.97 8.94 2.76
C LEU A 207 -19.11 7.92 2.68
N GLY A 208 -18.79 6.63 2.70
CA GLY A 208 -19.79 5.57 2.88
C GLY A 208 -20.93 5.55 1.86
N SER A 209 -20.82 6.25 0.71
CA SER A 209 -21.83 6.06 -0.33
C SER A 209 -21.47 4.78 -1.07
N ARG A 210 -22.41 3.82 -1.08
CA ARG A 210 -22.48 2.69 -2.00
C ARG A 210 -22.69 3.13 -3.46
N ARG A 211 -22.13 4.29 -3.84
CA ARG A 211 -22.19 4.78 -5.21
C ARG A 211 -20.90 4.38 -5.89
N CYS A 212 -21.10 3.50 -6.84
CA CYS A 212 -20.21 3.22 -7.95
C CYS A 212 -19.23 4.37 -8.26
N PRO A 213 -17.91 4.16 -8.18
CA PRO A 213 -16.89 5.19 -8.39
C PRO A 213 -16.97 5.84 -9.79
N TRP A 214 -17.67 5.19 -10.72
CA TRP A 214 -17.84 5.61 -12.11
C TRP A 214 -19.01 6.60 -12.34
N ARG A 215 -19.79 6.96 -11.30
CA ARG A 215 -20.94 7.89 -11.37
C ARG A 215 -21.81 7.71 -12.63
N ALA A 216 -21.72 8.62 -13.60
CA ALA A 216 -22.57 8.66 -14.80
C ALA A 216 -22.18 7.63 -15.87
N TRP A 217 -20.95 7.11 -15.81
CA TRP A 217 -20.42 6.08 -16.71
C TRP A 217 -20.73 4.66 -16.22
N CYS A 218 -21.34 4.56 -15.03
CA CYS A 218 -21.67 3.30 -14.35
C CYS A 218 -22.73 2.46 -15.08
N ARG A 219 -23.55 3.04 -15.96
CA ARG A 219 -24.66 2.31 -16.61
C ARG A 219 -24.23 1.36 -17.72
N SER A 220 -23.00 1.49 -18.22
CA SER A 220 -22.51 0.74 -19.39
C SER A 220 -21.51 -0.35 -19.04
N GLU A 221 -20.95 -0.37 -17.82
CA GLU A 221 -19.98 -1.39 -17.42
C GLU A 221 -20.69 -2.57 -16.73
N PRO A 222 -20.54 -3.81 -17.22
CA PRO A 222 -21.13 -5.02 -16.61
C PRO A 222 -20.78 -5.16 -15.12
N GLU A 223 -19.59 -4.69 -14.77
CA GLU A 223 -18.95 -4.71 -13.45
C GLU A 223 -19.75 -3.94 -12.38
N CYS A 224 -20.55 -2.96 -12.81
CA CYS A 224 -21.41 -2.19 -11.92
C CYS A 224 -22.76 -2.86 -11.68
N GLN A 225 -23.26 -3.66 -12.63
CA GLN A 225 -24.49 -4.43 -12.47
C GLN A 225 -24.30 -5.54 -11.43
N GLU A 226 -23.15 -6.23 -11.43
CA GLU A 226 -22.85 -7.27 -10.43
C GLU A 226 -22.78 -6.71 -8.99
N HIS A 227 -22.23 -5.50 -8.82
CA HIS A 227 -22.16 -4.84 -7.51
C HIS A 227 -23.55 -4.52 -6.94
N TYR A 228 -24.51 -4.15 -7.79
CA TYR A 228 -25.89 -3.88 -7.37
C TYR A 228 -26.77 -5.14 -7.30
N ALA A 229 -26.57 -6.14 -8.16
CA ALA A 229 -27.29 -7.42 -8.11
C ALA A 229 -26.98 -8.20 -6.83
N ALA A 230 -25.76 -8.09 -6.29
CA ALA A 230 -25.42 -8.63 -4.97
C ALA A 230 -26.14 -7.91 -3.80
N GLU A 231 -26.69 -6.70 -4.03
CA GLU A 231 -27.39 -5.90 -3.03
C GLU A 231 -28.93 -5.89 -3.19
N GLU A 232 -29.51 -6.52 -4.22
CA GLU A 232 -30.95 -6.50 -4.56
C GLU A 232 -31.91 -7.11 -3.51
N ASN A 233 -31.43 -7.54 -2.34
CA ASN A 233 -32.28 -7.94 -1.22
C ASN A 233 -32.76 -6.78 -0.32
N HIS A 234 -32.52 -5.52 -0.68
CA HIS A 234 -33.04 -4.37 0.06
C HIS A 234 -33.68 -3.31 -0.86
N PRO A 235 -34.93 -2.88 -0.59
CA PRO A 235 -35.65 -1.94 -1.47
C PRO A 235 -35.07 -0.51 -1.38
N MET A 236 -34.85 0.12 -2.53
CA MET A 236 -34.40 1.51 -2.68
C MET A 236 -35.57 2.50 -2.47
N PRO A 237 -35.35 3.68 -1.83
CA PRO A 237 -36.34 4.75 -1.79
C PRO A 237 -36.42 5.46 -3.13
N VAL A 238 -37.64 5.59 -3.64
CA VAL A 238 -38.02 6.31 -4.85
C VAL A 238 -38.01 7.80 -4.52
N ASP A 239 -36.98 8.57 -4.92
CA ASP A 239 -37.06 10.04 -5.14
C ASP A 239 -35.68 10.70 -5.37
N PHE A 240 -34.99 10.42 -6.47
CA PHE A 240 -33.72 11.12 -6.77
C PHE A 240 -33.43 11.43 -8.25
N PHE A 241 -34.44 11.49 -9.12
CA PHE A 241 -34.26 11.92 -10.52
C PHE A 241 -34.95 13.26 -10.79
N GLY A 242 -34.19 14.35 -10.72
CA GLY A 242 -34.71 15.65 -11.13
C GLY A 242 -33.71 16.79 -11.04
N ARG A 243 -32.71 16.81 -11.92
CA ARG A 243 -32.15 18.02 -12.57
C ARG A 243 -31.01 17.66 -13.52
N ARG A 244 -31.28 17.79 -14.82
CA ARG A 244 -30.31 17.79 -15.91
C ARG A 244 -29.54 19.13 -15.88
N LEU A 245 -28.22 19.08 -16.05
CA LEU A 245 -27.44 20.21 -16.56
C LEU A 245 -26.73 19.74 -17.83
N THR A 246 -27.22 20.23 -18.95
CA THR A 246 -26.64 20.11 -20.30
C THR A 246 -25.46 21.06 -20.44
N TRP A 247 -24.31 20.55 -20.88
CA TRP A 247 -23.23 21.38 -21.42
C TRP A 247 -22.98 20.98 -22.87
N TRP A 248 -22.94 22.01 -23.72
CA TRP A 248 -22.81 21.99 -25.16
C TRP A 248 -21.34 21.87 -25.61
N TYR A 249 -21.10 21.23 -26.75
CA TYR A 249 -19.90 21.44 -27.58
C TYR A 249 -20.32 22.28 -28.82
N PRO A 250 -19.53 23.27 -29.28
CA PRO A 250 -19.67 23.78 -30.64
C PRO A 250 -18.88 22.90 -31.60
N ALA A 251 -19.53 22.50 -32.69
CA ALA A 251 -18.89 21.91 -33.86
C ALA A 251 -18.30 23.02 -34.74
N GLU A 252 -17.19 22.71 -35.39
CA GLU A 252 -16.52 23.55 -36.39
C GLU A 252 -17.43 23.90 -37.58
N GLY A 253 -17.24 25.11 -38.10
CA GLY A 253 -17.77 25.66 -39.34
C GLY A 253 -17.04 26.95 -39.67
#